data_AF-A0A1C7NCQ0-F1
#
_entry.id   AF-A0A1C7NCQ0-F1
#
_cell.length_a   1.000
_cell.length_b   1.000
_cell.length_c   1.000
_cell.angle_alpha   90.00
_cell.angle_beta   90.00
_cell.angle_gamma   90.00
#
_symmetry.space_group_name_H-M   'P 1'
#
loop_
_entity.id
_entity.type
_entity.pdbx_description
1 polymer ?
#
loop_
_entity_poly.entity_id
_entity_poly.type
_entity_poly.pdbx_seq_one_letter_code
_entity_poly.pdbx_strand_id
1 'polypeptide(L)'
;MAITQDSSSEMRIFFWFFMLVSIVCADYFDILRQEFEQTPTGKVRRFFITAEEEIWDYASESQNPVSGNKRDKSVQLMLNSVNRLRIDVHSLGTRYYKAIYHEYQDETYTERKVRPHWQGNMGPILRAEVGDIIQIFFWNKASRNFTIHPHGVFYEFEMEGAIFKGSFEEGIVKPNHNYTYTWNVLPRAGPGPKDGNSIVWGYHSHVTEADLFAGLYGAIVVYKPGTLSNDDIVTSVFVADENQSPYFDRTLSTLDTDIETLRQNVTEFYAANQFPSINGLISSSPKDLIIKPGTTWHLIGWGTYWDMQKMYWQDSQVKLNGESVDHVRIMPASFHSLVVTPNNHANQSHIFGTFESYDQEMSMSFTNA
;
A
#
# COMPACT_ATOMS: atom_id res chain seq x y z
N MET A 1 30.40 -57.61 -14.43
CA MET A 1 30.40 -56.39 -13.62
C MET A 1 28.99 -55.81 -13.70
N ALA A 2 28.10 -56.25 -12.81
CA ALA A 2 26.72 -55.79 -12.74
C ALA A 2 26.53 -55.23 -11.34
N ILE A 3 26.44 -53.91 -11.25
CA ILE A 3 26.10 -53.19 -10.02
C ILE A 3 24.60 -53.41 -9.84
N THR A 4 24.22 -54.36 -8.99
CA THR A 4 22.84 -54.46 -8.51
C THR A 4 22.66 -53.40 -7.44
N GLN A 5 22.13 -52.25 -7.84
CA GLN A 5 21.74 -51.18 -6.93
C GLN A 5 20.60 -51.70 -6.04
N ASP A 6 20.79 -51.62 -4.72
CA ASP A 6 19.92 -52.19 -3.70
C ASP A 6 18.60 -51.39 -3.61
N SER A 7 17.64 -51.77 -4.46
CA SER A 7 16.29 -51.17 -4.53
C SER A 7 15.50 -51.29 -3.23
N SER A 8 15.88 -52.21 -2.33
CA SER A 8 15.21 -52.39 -1.04
C SER A 8 15.59 -51.31 -0.03
N SER A 9 16.83 -50.81 -0.10
CA SER A 9 17.31 -49.70 0.71
C SER A 9 16.68 -48.37 0.28
N GLU A 10 16.61 -48.11 -1.03
CA GLU A 10 16.00 -46.90 -1.60
C GLU A 10 14.49 -46.83 -1.31
N MET A 11 13.77 -47.96 -1.41
CA MET A 11 12.33 -48.02 -1.11
C MET A 11 12.03 -47.81 0.38
N ARG A 12 12.91 -48.26 1.28
CA ARG A 12 12.80 -47.98 2.72
C ARG A 12 13.07 -46.51 3.04
N ILE A 13 14.08 -45.90 2.41
CA ILE A 13 14.37 -44.46 2.56
C ILE A 13 13.18 -43.64 2.06
N PHE A 14 12.60 -44.00 0.91
CA PHE A 14 11.43 -43.32 0.37
C PHE A 14 10.21 -43.45 1.28
N PHE A 15 9.99 -44.63 1.89
CA PHE A 15 8.91 -44.85 2.85
C PHE A 15 9.10 -44.02 4.14
N TRP A 16 10.30 -43.99 4.71
CA TRP A 16 10.61 -43.17 5.89
C TRP A 16 10.51 -41.67 5.57
N PHE A 17 10.97 -41.23 4.40
CA PHE A 17 10.81 -39.86 3.95
C PHE A 17 9.33 -39.49 3.77
N PHE A 18 8.54 -40.35 3.13
CA PHE A 18 7.10 -40.14 2.96
C PHE A 18 6.36 -40.12 4.31
N MET A 19 6.72 -41.00 5.24
CA MET A 19 6.13 -41.03 6.58
C MET A 19 6.52 -39.79 7.39
N LEU A 20 7.79 -39.35 7.33
CA LEU A 20 8.27 -38.12 7.96
C LEU A 20 7.54 -36.89 7.40
N VAL A 21 7.42 -36.78 6.07
CA VAL A 21 6.67 -35.69 5.41
C VAL A 21 5.20 -35.72 5.83
N SER A 22 4.58 -36.91 5.89
CA SER A 22 3.18 -37.05 6.30
C SER A 22 2.94 -36.66 7.75
N ILE A 23 3.86 -37.01 8.67
CA ILE A 23 3.81 -36.63 10.09
C ILE A 23 4.01 -35.12 10.23
N VAL A 24 5.03 -34.56 9.57
CA VAL A 24 5.29 -33.11 9.60
C VAL A 24 4.12 -32.31 8.99
N CYS A 25 3.49 -32.82 7.92
CA CYS A 25 2.29 -32.21 7.35
C CYS A 25 1.07 -32.31 8.28
N ALA A 26 0.85 -33.45 8.93
CA ALA A 26 -0.24 -33.62 9.90
C ALA A 26 -0.07 -32.66 11.09
N ASP A 27 1.13 -32.58 11.66
CA ASP A 27 1.46 -31.67 12.75
C ASP A 27 1.25 -30.20 12.33
N TYR A 28 1.58 -29.84 11.09
CA TYR A 28 1.37 -28.48 10.58
C TYR A 28 -0.11 -28.09 10.49
N PHE A 29 -0.98 -28.99 10.00
CA PHE A 29 -2.42 -28.71 9.93
C PHE A 29 -3.08 -28.64 11.30
N ASP A 30 -2.62 -29.45 12.25
CA ASP A 30 -3.10 -29.39 13.64
C ASP A 30 -2.69 -28.08 14.32
N ILE A 31 -1.46 -27.59 14.08
CA ILE A 31 -1.01 -26.26 14.54
C ILE A 31 -1.88 -25.16 13.93
N LEU A 32 -2.11 -25.20 12.61
CA LEU A 32 -2.97 -24.21 11.94
C LEU A 32 -4.39 -24.21 12.48
N ARG A 33 -4.95 -25.39 12.74
CA ARG A 33 -6.28 -25.53 13.31
C ARG A 33 -6.34 -24.96 14.74
N GLN A 34 -5.35 -25.27 15.57
CA GLN A 34 -5.26 -24.73 16.92
C GLN A 34 -5.10 -23.21 16.92
N GLU A 35 -4.32 -22.65 16.00
CA GLU A 35 -4.20 -21.20 15.84
C GLU A 35 -5.51 -20.56 15.39
N PHE A 36 -6.24 -21.19 14.46
CA PHE A 36 -7.53 -20.69 13.99
C PHE A 36 -8.60 -20.75 15.09
N GLU A 37 -8.62 -21.82 15.88
CA GLU A 37 -9.55 -22.00 16.99
C GLU A 37 -9.19 -21.14 18.22
N GLN A 38 -8.00 -20.52 18.27
CA GLN A 38 -7.61 -19.65 19.36
C GLN A 38 -8.43 -18.36 19.35
N THR A 39 -9.07 -18.10 20.49
CA THR A 39 -9.73 -16.80 20.73
C THR A 39 -8.67 -15.71 20.90
N PRO A 40 -8.75 -14.60 20.16
CA PRO A 40 -7.85 -13.46 20.33
C PRO A 40 -7.85 -12.97 21.78
N THR A 41 -6.66 -12.78 22.37
CA THR A 41 -6.47 -12.42 23.79
C THR A 41 -6.13 -10.94 24.00
N GLY A 42 -5.90 -10.21 22.91
CA GLY A 42 -5.55 -8.80 22.89
C GLY A 42 -6.76 -7.87 22.94
N LYS A 43 -6.54 -6.62 22.52
CA LYS A 43 -7.53 -5.55 22.51
C LYS A 43 -8.35 -5.57 21.23
N VAL A 44 -9.62 -5.17 21.34
CA VAL A 44 -10.43 -4.80 20.17
C VAL A 44 -10.06 -3.36 19.78
N ARG A 45 -9.47 -3.20 18.59
CA ARG A 45 -9.09 -1.91 18.01
C ARG A 45 -10.14 -1.47 17.01
N ARG A 46 -10.81 -0.37 17.32
CA ARG A 46 -11.93 0.15 16.53
C ARG A 46 -11.45 1.28 15.63
N PHE A 47 -11.78 1.17 14.35
CA PHE A 47 -11.50 2.18 13.34
C PHE A 47 -12.82 2.60 12.68
N PHE A 48 -13.07 3.89 12.62
CA PHE A 48 -14.27 4.46 11.99
C PHE A 48 -13.84 5.05 10.66
N ILE A 49 -14.13 4.36 9.57
CA ILE A 49 -13.57 4.66 8.25
C ILE A 49 -14.68 4.99 7.27
N THR A 50 -14.45 5.97 6.39
CA THR A 50 -15.34 6.24 5.27
C THR A 50 -14.58 6.23 3.96
N ALA A 51 -15.24 5.86 2.86
CA ALA A 51 -14.77 6.18 1.51
C ALA A 51 -15.44 7.47 1.06
N GLU A 52 -14.66 8.51 0.74
CA GLU A 52 -15.18 9.81 0.32
C GLU A 52 -14.55 10.25 -0.99
N GLU A 53 -15.34 10.92 -1.83
CA GLU A 53 -14.87 11.43 -3.12
C GLU A 53 -14.31 12.84 -2.98
N GLU A 54 -13.09 13.05 -3.45
CA GLU A 54 -12.44 14.36 -3.43
C GLU A 54 -11.50 14.54 -4.64
N ILE A 55 -11.09 15.78 -4.91
CA ILE A 55 -10.07 16.07 -5.91
C ILE A 55 -8.71 15.96 -5.23
N TRP A 56 -7.96 14.92 -5.57
CA TRP A 56 -6.59 14.73 -5.13
C TRP A 56 -5.63 15.48 -6.05
N ASP A 57 -4.61 16.12 -5.48
CA ASP A 57 -3.51 16.76 -6.21
C ASP A 57 -2.22 16.01 -5.98
N TYR A 58 -1.73 15.29 -6.99
CA TYR A 58 -0.49 14.51 -6.90
C TYR A 58 0.74 15.36 -6.55
N ALA A 59 0.71 16.67 -6.83
CA ALA A 59 1.82 17.59 -6.59
C ALA A 59 1.60 18.49 -5.35
N SER A 60 0.67 18.14 -4.45
CA SER A 60 0.34 18.96 -3.28
C SER A 60 1.54 19.26 -2.37
N GLU A 61 2.50 18.34 -2.31
CA GLU A 61 3.73 18.43 -1.51
C GLU A 61 5.00 18.60 -2.36
N SER A 62 4.85 19.09 -3.60
CA SER A 62 5.99 19.30 -4.50
C SER A 62 6.93 20.40 -3.99
N GLN A 63 8.24 20.19 -4.16
CA GLN A 63 9.27 21.18 -3.78
C GLN A 63 9.15 22.51 -4.55
N ASN A 64 8.54 22.49 -5.73
CA ASN A 64 8.18 23.67 -6.50
C ASN A 64 6.65 23.74 -6.53
N PRO A 65 6.00 24.42 -5.55
CA PRO A 65 4.55 24.46 -5.45
C PRO A 65 4.02 25.10 -6.72
N VAL A 66 3.39 24.30 -7.58
CA VAL A 66 2.83 24.84 -8.79
C VAL A 66 1.44 25.37 -8.48
N SER A 67 1.12 26.58 -8.96
CA SER A 67 -0.27 27.00 -8.93
C SER A 67 -1.06 25.95 -9.71
N GLY A 68 -2.12 25.37 -9.15
CA GLY A 68 -2.89 24.26 -9.75
C GLY A 68 -3.57 24.59 -11.09
N ASN A 69 -3.08 25.60 -11.81
CA ASN A 69 -3.37 25.93 -13.19
C ASN A 69 -2.63 24.95 -14.12
N LYS A 70 -3.39 24.12 -14.84
CA LYS A 70 -2.91 23.14 -15.82
C LYS A 70 -2.12 23.76 -16.98
N ARG A 71 -2.23 25.07 -17.18
CA ARG A 71 -1.48 25.86 -18.18
C ARG A 71 -0.22 26.52 -17.62
N ASP A 72 0.08 26.31 -16.34
CA ASP A 72 1.36 26.72 -15.78
C ASP A 72 2.46 25.86 -16.42
N LYS A 73 3.39 26.53 -17.10
CA LYS A 73 4.51 25.89 -17.77
C LYS A 73 5.35 25.04 -16.82
N SER A 74 5.37 25.37 -15.53
CA SER A 74 6.07 24.58 -14.51
C SER A 74 5.36 23.27 -14.16
N VAL A 75 4.00 23.21 -14.16
CA VAL A 75 3.26 21.93 -14.03
C VAL A 75 3.61 21.04 -15.22
N GLN A 76 3.52 21.60 -16.43
CA GLN A 76 3.73 20.83 -17.65
C GLN A 76 5.16 20.31 -17.73
N LEU A 77 6.16 21.12 -17.42
CA LEU A 77 7.56 20.67 -17.40
C LEU A 77 7.79 19.57 -16.36
N MET A 78 7.19 19.67 -15.18
CA MET A 78 7.31 18.63 -14.14
C MET A 78 6.64 17.32 -14.59
N LEU A 79 5.40 17.39 -15.10
CA LEU A 79 4.71 16.20 -15.63
C LEU A 79 5.44 15.58 -16.83
N ASN A 80 5.97 16.42 -17.72
CA ASN A 80 6.74 15.96 -18.87
C ASN A 80 8.05 15.31 -18.45
N SER A 81 8.66 15.77 -17.36
CA SER A 81 9.78 15.08 -16.72
C SER A 81 9.30 13.71 -16.25
N VAL A 82 8.38 13.68 -15.27
CA VAL A 82 7.86 12.46 -14.62
C VAL A 82 7.41 11.38 -15.61
N ASN A 83 6.76 11.79 -16.70
CA ASN A 83 6.21 10.87 -17.71
C ASN A 83 7.04 10.78 -18.99
N ARG A 84 8.24 11.39 -19.02
CA ARG A 84 9.17 11.41 -20.17
C ARG A 84 8.50 11.86 -21.47
N LEU A 85 7.64 12.87 -21.36
CA LEU A 85 6.86 13.42 -22.45
C LEU A 85 7.59 14.56 -23.15
N ARG A 86 7.15 14.87 -24.37
CA ARG A 86 7.59 16.07 -25.09
C ARG A 86 7.08 17.34 -24.39
N ILE A 87 7.78 18.45 -24.58
CA ILE A 87 7.51 19.72 -23.87
C ILE A 87 6.09 20.28 -24.16
N ASP A 88 5.44 19.83 -25.23
CA ASP A 88 4.16 20.31 -25.76
C ASP A 88 2.95 19.40 -25.51
N VAL A 89 3.07 18.38 -24.64
CA VAL A 89 1.94 17.47 -24.37
C VAL A 89 0.84 18.18 -23.57
N HIS A 90 -0.38 18.14 -24.11
CA HIS A 90 -1.59 18.58 -23.41
C HIS A 90 -2.02 17.53 -22.37
N SER A 91 -2.11 17.92 -21.11
CA SER A 91 -2.50 17.03 -20.00
C SER A 91 -3.59 17.64 -19.11
N LEU A 92 -4.23 16.81 -18.28
CA LEU A 92 -5.18 17.25 -17.27
C LEU A 92 -4.51 17.89 -16.04
N GLY A 93 -3.19 18.07 -16.04
CA GLY A 93 -2.45 18.49 -14.86
C GLY A 93 -2.36 17.39 -13.80
N THR A 94 -2.24 17.78 -12.53
CA THR A 94 -1.97 16.88 -11.39
C THR A 94 -3.20 16.56 -10.55
N ARG A 95 -4.39 17.03 -10.95
CA ARG A 95 -5.61 17.00 -10.12
C ARG A 95 -6.65 16.06 -10.71
N TYR A 96 -7.08 15.07 -9.93
CA TYR A 96 -8.00 14.02 -10.36
C TYR A 96 -9.05 13.73 -9.28
N TYR A 97 -10.26 13.37 -9.69
CA TYR A 97 -11.24 12.83 -8.74
C TYR A 97 -10.79 11.45 -8.27
N LYS A 98 -10.83 11.25 -6.95
CA LYS A 98 -10.49 9.99 -6.28
C LYS A 98 -11.56 9.67 -5.24
N ALA A 99 -11.61 8.41 -4.82
CA ALA A 99 -12.21 8.01 -3.56
C ALA A 99 -11.08 7.64 -2.58
N ILE A 100 -11.11 8.23 -1.40
CA ILE A 100 -10.06 8.10 -0.39
C ILE A 100 -10.68 7.60 0.92
N TYR A 101 -9.98 6.69 1.60
CA TYR A 101 -10.36 6.27 2.94
C TYR A 101 -9.97 7.34 3.97
N HIS A 102 -10.95 7.84 4.72
CA HIS A 102 -10.73 8.77 5.84
C HIS A 102 -11.09 8.10 7.16
N GLU A 103 -10.28 8.33 8.20
CA GLU A 103 -10.57 7.85 9.55
C GLU A 103 -11.18 8.96 10.39
N TYR A 104 -12.13 8.61 11.25
CA TYR A 104 -12.79 9.49 12.19
C TYR A 104 -12.47 9.09 13.63
N GLN A 105 -12.63 10.04 14.55
CA GLN A 105 -12.37 9.80 15.98
C GLN A 105 -13.29 8.72 16.56
N ASP A 106 -14.56 8.71 16.14
CA ASP A 106 -15.61 7.86 16.69
C ASP A 106 -16.76 7.60 15.69
N GLU A 107 -17.79 6.90 16.17
CA GLU A 107 -19.01 6.49 15.44
C GLU A 107 -19.90 7.64 14.95
N THR A 108 -19.61 8.89 15.35
CA THR A 108 -20.38 10.05 14.89
C THR A 108 -19.99 10.49 13.48
N TYR A 109 -18.80 10.09 13.01
CA TYR A 109 -18.23 10.51 11.72
C TYR A 109 -18.23 12.04 11.51
N THR A 110 -17.96 12.80 12.58
CA THR A 110 -17.94 14.26 12.56
C THR A 110 -16.54 14.84 12.44
N GLU A 111 -15.58 14.35 13.24
CA GLU A 111 -14.19 14.81 13.26
C GLU A 111 -13.26 13.79 12.60
N ARG A 112 -12.63 14.19 11.48
CA ARG A 112 -11.60 13.39 10.82
C ARG A 112 -10.31 13.39 11.64
N LYS A 113 -9.65 12.24 11.76
CA LYS A 113 -8.28 12.17 12.28
C LYS A 113 -7.32 12.84 11.31
N VAL A 114 -6.39 13.61 11.87
CA VAL A 114 -5.35 14.27 11.08
C VAL A 114 -4.39 13.23 10.53
N ARG A 115 -4.21 13.26 9.22
CA ARG A 115 -3.24 12.44 8.49
C ARG A 115 -1.93 13.24 8.34
N PRO A 116 -0.75 12.63 8.56
CA PRO A 116 0.52 13.24 8.19
C PRO A 116 0.57 13.54 6.69
N HIS A 117 1.16 14.66 6.29
CA HIS A 117 1.28 15.06 4.89
C HIS A 117 2.01 14.00 4.06
N TRP A 118 3.04 13.36 4.63
CA TRP A 118 3.75 12.27 3.96
C TRP A 118 2.92 11.04 3.64
N GLN A 119 1.81 10.80 4.35
CA GLN A 119 0.92 9.67 4.08
C GLN A 119 0.05 9.92 2.83
N GLY A 120 0.02 11.16 2.31
CA GLY A 120 -0.63 11.49 1.04
C GLY A 120 -2.09 11.02 0.98
N ASN A 121 -2.46 10.31 -0.08
CA ASN A 121 -3.83 9.79 -0.25
C ASN A 121 -4.05 8.37 0.30
N MET A 122 -3.02 7.74 0.86
CA MET A 122 -3.15 6.42 1.47
C MET A 122 -4.11 6.48 2.66
N GLY A 123 -5.04 5.53 2.71
CA GLY A 123 -5.97 5.34 3.82
C GLY A 123 -5.28 5.20 5.18
N PRO A 124 -6.05 5.29 6.29
CA PRO A 124 -5.49 5.20 7.64
C PRO A 124 -4.65 3.94 7.84
N ILE A 125 -3.57 4.08 8.61
CA ILE A 125 -2.68 2.96 8.96
C ILE A 125 -3.29 2.24 10.17
N LEU A 126 -3.80 1.04 9.95
CA LEU A 126 -4.44 0.20 10.96
C LEU A 126 -3.35 -0.49 11.78
N ARG A 127 -3.08 0.03 12.99
CA ARG A 127 -2.04 -0.51 13.87
C ARG A 127 -2.64 -1.50 14.86
N ALA A 128 -2.08 -2.70 14.94
CA ALA A 128 -2.51 -3.73 15.88
C ALA A 128 -1.34 -4.60 16.37
N GLU A 129 -1.45 -5.19 17.55
CA GLU A 129 -0.50 -6.16 18.07
C GLU A 129 -1.01 -7.58 17.80
N VAL A 130 -0.10 -8.56 17.75
CA VAL A 130 -0.47 -9.97 17.76
C VAL A 130 -1.37 -10.27 18.96
N GLY A 131 -2.50 -10.91 18.71
CA GLY A 131 -3.56 -11.21 19.66
C GLY A 131 -4.73 -10.23 19.62
N ASP A 132 -4.60 -9.06 18.98
CA ASP A 132 -5.67 -8.08 18.88
C ASP A 132 -6.75 -8.48 17.85
N ILE A 133 -7.88 -7.77 17.91
CA ILE A 133 -8.94 -7.79 16.90
C ILE A 133 -9.02 -6.40 16.26
N ILE A 134 -8.95 -6.33 14.93
CA ILE A 134 -9.20 -5.12 14.16
C ILE A 134 -10.69 -5.10 13.79
N GLN A 135 -11.40 -4.09 14.26
CA GLN A 135 -12.82 -3.87 13.93
C GLN A 135 -12.97 -2.55 13.19
N ILE A 136 -13.50 -2.61 11.96
CA ILE A 136 -13.62 -1.44 11.08
C ILE A 136 -15.09 -1.17 10.84
N PHE A 137 -15.58 -0.04 11.34
CA PHE A 137 -16.90 0.49 11.07
C PHE A 137 -16.81 1.33 9.79
N PHE A 138 -17.06 0.68 8.66
CA PHE A 138 -16.96 1.30 7.35
C PHE A 138 -18.30 1.93 6.95
N TRP A 139 -18.27 3.19 6.51
CA TRP A 139 -19.39 3.86 5.85
C TRP A 139 -18.98 4.35 4.47
N ASN A 140 -19.59 3.80 3.43
CA ASN A 140 -19.34 4.23 2.08
C ASN A 140 -20.12 5.52 1.76
N LYS A 141 -19.44 6.67 1.79
CA LYS A 141 -20.01 7.98 1.41
C LYS A 141 -19.77 8.30 -0.09
N ALA A 142 -19.10 7.43 -0.83
CA ALA A 142 -18.88 7.61 -2.27
C ALA A 142 -20.11 7.21 -3.09
N SER A 143 -20.09 7.57 -4.37
CA SER A 143 -21.20 7.31 -5.32
C SER A 143 -21.17 5.90 -5.93
N ARG A 144 -20.13 5.11 -5.64
CA ARG A 144 -19.93 3.76 -6.18
C ARG A 144 -19.90 2.73 -5.05
N ASN A 145 -20.16 1.47 -5.38
CA ASN A 145 -19.98 0.37 -4.44
C ASN A 145 -18.49 0.17 -4.15
N PHE A 146 -18.14 -0.02 -2.88
CA PHE A 146 -16.78 -0.31 -2.43
C PHE A 146 -16.79 -1.29 -1.26
N THR A 147 -15.63 -1.82 -0.92
CA THR A 147 -15.42 -2.75 0.20
C THR A 147 -14.11 -2.43 0.92
N ILE A 148 -13.78 -3.15 1.98
CA ILE A 148 -12.42 -3.17 2.55
C ILE A 148 -11.97 -4.62 2.65
N HIS A 149 -10.93 -4.99 1.89
CA HIS A 149 -10.31 -6.30 1.87
C HIS A 149 -8.90 -6.25 2.47
N PRO A 150 -8.58 -7.06 3.49
CA PRO A 150 -7.26 -7.08 4.10
C PRO A 150 -6.32 -8.10 3.47
N HIS A 151 -5.02 -7.83 3.59
CA HIS A 151 -3.96 -8.82 3.43
C HIS A 151 -3.37 -9.18 4.81
N GLY A 152 -2.86 -10.41 4.94
CA GLY A 152 -2.03 -10.85 6.07
C GLY A 152 -2.73 -11.10 7.41
N VAL A 153 -3.94 -10.58 7.64
CA VAL A 153 -4.75 -10.86 8.83
C VAL A 153 -5.84 -11.89 8.55
N PHE A 154 -6.42 -12.43 9.62
CA PHE A 154 -7.41 -13.51 9.53
C PHE A 154 -8.83 -12.96 9.57
N TYR A 155 -9.72 -13.54 8.79
CA TYR A 155 -11.11 -13.12 8.69
C TYR A 155 -12.00 -14.33 8.41
N GLU A 156 -13.23 -14.25 8.88
CA GLU A 156 -14.30 -15.14 8.41
C GLU A 156 -14.73 -14.75 7.00
N PHE A 157 -15.40 -15.65 6.31
CA PHE A 157 -15.82 -15.47 4.92
C PHE A 157 -16.63 -14.18 4.69
N GLU A 158 -17.54 -13.83 5.60
CA GLU A 158 -18.34 -12.62 5.55
C GLU A 158 -17.51 -11.34 5.79
N MET A 159 -16.30 -11.47 6.34
CA MET A 159 -15.40 -10.36 6.69
C MET A 159 -14.28 -10.16 5.66
N GLU A 160 -14.32 -10.89 4.54
CA GLU A 160 -13.30 -10.86 3.48
C GLU A 160 -13.29 -9.56 2.68
N GLY A 161 -14.46 -9.05 2.28
CA GLY A 161 -14.55 -7.82 1.48
C GLY A 161 -14.06 -7.93 0.03
N ALA A 162 -13.84 -9.14 -0.51
CA ALA A 162 -13.52 -9.37 -1.93
C ALA A 162 -14.73 -9.90 -2.69
N ILE A 163 -14.97 -9.36 -3.89
CA ILE A 163 -16.15 -9.68 -4.69
C ILE A 163 -15.77 -10.54 -5.89
N PHE A 164 -16.24 -11.78 -5.89
CA PHE A 164 -16.06 -12.76 -6.96
C PHE A 164 -17.25 -13.73 -7.00
N LYS A 165 -17.27 -14.64 -7.99
CA LYS A 165 -18.34 -15.64 -8.09
C LYS A 165 -18.37 -16.55 -6.86
N GLY A 166 -19.43 -16.45 -6.07
CA GLY A 166 -19.59 -17.21 -4.83
C GLY A 166 -19.04 -16.51 -3.59
N SER A 167 -18.63 -15.24 -3.69
CA SER A 167 -18.33 -14.36 -2.56
C SER A 167 -19.58 -14.03 -1.72
N PHE A 168 -19.38 -13.47 -0.53
CA PHE A 168 -20.46 -12.93 0.28
C PHE A 168 -20.96 -11.61 -0.32
N GLU A 169 -22.01 -11.65 -1.15
CA GLU A 169 -22.52 -10.48 -1.88
C GLU A 169 -22.98 -9.33 -0.97
N GLU A 170 -23.41 -9.63 0.26
CA GLU A 170 -23.74 -8.61 1.27
C GLU A 170 -22.51 -7.85 1.79
N GLY A 171 -21.31 -8.35 1.50
CA GLY A 171 -20.05 -7.63 1.74
C GLY A 171 -19.84 -6.43 0.82
N ILE A 172 -20.64 -6.27 -0.25
CA ILE A 172 -20.65 -5.08 -1.11
C ILE A 172 -21.32 -3.91 -0.36
N VAL A 173 -20.54 -2.88 -0.04
CA VAL A 173 -21.07 -1.71 0.65
C VAL A 173 -21.52 -0.68 -0.39
N LYS A 174 -22.83 -0.57 -0.56
CA LYS A 174 -23.47 0.38 -1.48
C LYS A 174 -23.28 1.84 -1.03
N PRO A 175 -23.45 2.82 -1.92
CA PRO A 175 -23.48 4.24 -1.55
C PRO A 175 -24.40 4.49 -0.36
N ASN A 176 -23.91 5.25 0.61
CA ASN A 176 -24.56 5.59 1.88
C ASN A 176 -24.94 4.38 2.76
N HIS A 177 -24.30 3.23 2.58
CA HIS A 177 -24.46 2.06 3.46
C HIS A 177 -23.20 1.83 4.28
N ASN A 178 -23.36 1.05 5.35
CA ASN A 178 -22.31 0.74 6.31
C ASN A 178 -22.09 -0.77 6.39
N TYR A 179 -20.88 -1.17 6.72
CA TYR A 179 -20.51 -2.56 7.03
C TYR A 179 -19.45 -2.58 8.12
N THR A 180 -19.49 -3.60 8.99
CA THR A 180 -18.48 -3.75 10.05
C THR A 180 -17.62 -4.96 9.75
N TYR A 181 -16.35 -4.72 9.38
CA TYR A 181 -15.37 -5.79 9.19
C TYR A 181 -14.72 -6.13 10.53
N THR A 182 -14.49 -7.42 10.77
CA THR A 182 -13.78 -7.91 11.96
C THR A 182 -12.68 -8.87 11.55
N TRP A 183 -11.44 -8.53 11.88
CA TRP A 183 -10.26 -9.32 11.52
C TRP A 183 -9.43 -9.66 12.76
N ASN A 184 -9.00 -10.90 12.87
CA ASN A 184 -8.18 -11.41 13.96
C ASN A 184 -6.69 -11.30 13.60
N VAL A 185 -5.90 -10.75 14.51
CA VAL A 185 -4.45 -10.62 14.35
C VAL A 185 -3.77 -11.80 15.04
N LEU A 186 -3.83 -12.97 14.40
CA LEU A 186 -3.19 -14.18 14.94
C LEU A 186 -1.65 -14.10 14.82
N PRO A 187 -0.88 -14.95 15.52
CA PRO A 187 0.59 -14.90 15.51
C PRO A 187 1.24 -14.86 14.12
N ARG A 188 0.68 -15.58 13.15
CA ARG A 188 1.18 -15.61 11.76
C ARG A 188 0.99 -14.29 10.99
N ALA A 189 0.10 -13.42 11.44
CA ALA A 189 -0.07 -12.09 10.88
C ALA A 189 1.01 -11.11 11.38
N GLY A 190 1.76 -11.49 12.41
CA GLY A 190 2.77 -10.63 13.03
C GLY A 190 4.21 -10.97 12.65
N PRO A 191 5.16 -10.22 13.20
CA PRO A 191 6.58 -10.37 12.87
C PRO A 191 7.11 -11.75 13.25
N GLY A 192 7.87 -12.36 12.35
CA GLY A 192 8.59 -13.60 12.60
C GLY A 192 9.79 -13.43 13.55
N PRO A 193 10.48 -14.52 13.91
CA PRO A 193 11.59 -14.49 14.87
C PRO A 193 12.78 -13.61 14.47
N LYS A 194 13.01 -13.43 13.15
CA LYS A 194 14.09 -12.60 12.60
C LYS A 194 13.64 -11.19 12.22
N ASP A 195 12.34 -10.93 12.26
CA ASP A 195 11.78 -9.62 11.93
C ASP A 195 11.93 -8.67 13.12
N GLY A 196 11.78 -7.37 12.82
CA GLY A 196 11.75 -6.30 13.81
C GLY A 196 10.52 -6.36 14.73
N ASN A 197 10.16 -5.23 15.32
CA ASN A 197 8.99 -5.17 16.21
C ASN A 197 7.66 -5.10 15.46
N SER A 198 7.69 -4.78 14.16
CA SER A 198 6.52 -4.64 13.31
C SER A 198 6.77 -5.17 11.90
N ILE A 199 5.69 -5.63 11.27
CA ILE A 199 5.60 -5.90 9.84
C ILE A 199 4.38 -5.21 9.24
N VAL A 200 4.34 -5.07 7.92
CA VAL A 200 3.26 -4.40 7.20
C VAL A 200 2.50 -5.37 6.30
N TRP A 201 1.20 -5.11 6.18
CA TRP A 201 0.30 -5.64 5.17
C TRP A 201 -0.49 -4.49 4.55
N GLY A 202 -1.25 -4.78 3.51
CA GLY A 202 -2.12 -3.83 2.85
C GLY A 202 -3.60 -4.12 3.11
N TYR A 203 -4.44 -3.12 2.85
CA TYR A 203 -5.85 -3.35 2.57
C TYR A 203 -6.28 -2.45 1.42
N HIS A 204 -7.32 -2.86 0.68
CA HIS A 204 -7.87 -2.08 -0.42
C HIS A 204 -9.34 -2.43 -0.66
N SER A 205 -10.07 -1.62 -1.45
CA SER A 205 -11.37 -2.07 -1.98
C SER A 205 -11.14 -3.16 -3.03
N HIS A 206 -12.04 -4.14 -3.05
CA HIS A 206 -11.92 -5.32 -3.91
C HIS A 206 -13.27 -5.66 -4.55
N VAL A 207 -14.06 -4.64 -4.92
CA VAL A 207 -15.17 -4.81 -5.87
C VAL A 207 -14.60 -5.06 -7.26
N THR A 208 -13.55 -4.31 -7.61
CA THR A 208 -12.77 -4.47 -8.85
C THR A 208 -11.32 -4.07 -8.59
N GLU A 209 -10.37 -4.61 -9.35
CA GLU A 209 -8.94 -4.20 -9.27
C GLU A 209 -8.74 -2.70 -9.55
N ALA A 210 -9.65 -2.07 -10.30
CA ALA A 210 -9.58 -0.64 -10.61
C ALA A 210 -9.87 0.26 -9.39
N ASP A 211 -10.37 -0.30 -8.29
CA ASP A 211 -10.63 0.46 -7.06
C ASP A 211 -9.32 0.98 -6.44
N LEU A 212 -8.19 0.30 -6.70
CA LEU A 212 -6.87 0.80 -6.34
C LEU A 212 -6.59 2.15 -7.02
N PHE A 213 -6.82 2.24 -8.33
CA PHE A 213 -6.64 3.48 -9.10
C PHE A 213 -7.69 4.54 -8.76
N ALA A 214 -8.86 4.13 -8.26
CA ALA A 214 -9.82 5.04 -7.65
C ALA A 214 -9.24 5.77 -6.42
N GLY A 215 -8.25 5.18 -5.73
CA GLY A 215 -7.59 5.73 -4.54
C GLY A 215 -7.81 4.94 -3.25
N LEU A 216 -8.46 3.77 -3.32
CA LEU A 216 -8.91 3.04 -2.13
C LEU A 216 -7.93 1.96 -1.70
N TYR A 217 -6.86 2.40 -1.05
CA TYR A 217 -5.84 1.53 -0.45
C TYR A 217 -5.35 2.08 0.89
N GLY A 218 -4.76 1.22 1.71
CA GLY A 218 -4.16 1.59 2.98
C GLY A 218 -3.26 0.50 3.54
N ALA A 219 -2.80 0.69 4.77
CA ALA A 219 -1.84 -0.19 5.42
C ALA A 219 -2.35 -0.79 6.71
N ILE A 220 -1.96 -2.02 7.00
CA ILE A 220 -2.09 -2.67 8.29
C ILE A 220 -0.68 -2.87 8.82
N VAL A 221 -0.36 -2.37 10.01
CA VAL A 221 0.93 -2.61 10.66
C VAL A 221 0.71 -3.47 11.87
N VAL A 222 1.30 -4.67 11.85
CA VAL A 222 1.18 -5.66 12.91
C VAL A 222 2.45 -5.69 13.74
N TYR A 223 2.28 -5.49 15.05
CA TYR A 223 3.34 -5.39 16.03
C TYR A 223 3.46 -6.66 16.87
N LYS A 224 4.65 -6.92 17.41
CA LYS A 224 4.79 -7.84 18.55
C LYS A 224 3.98 -7.31 19.74
N PRO A 225 3.53 -8.19 20.65
CA PRO A 225 2.79 -7.75 21.85
C PRO A 225 3.59 -6.74 22.67
N GLY A 226 2.96 -5.62 23.05
CA GLY A 226 3.54 -4.56 23.86
C GLY A 226 4.55 -3.64 23.14
N THR A 227 4.70 -3.74 21.82
CA THR A 227 5.67 -2.93 21.06
C THR A 227 5.04 -1.95 20.07
N LEU A 228 3.72 -1.75 20.11
CA LEU A 228 3.04 -0.84 19.19
C LEU A 228 3.60 0.58 19.27
N SER A 229 3.93 1.13 18.10
CA SER A 229 4.48 2.48 17.93
C SER A 229 3.69 3.28 16.90
N ASN A 230 3.63 4.60 17.08
CA ASN A 230 3.09 5.53 16.08
C ASN A 230 4.19 6.22 15.26
N ASP A 231 5.47 5.96 15.56
CA ASP A 231 6.60 6.60 14.87
C ASP A 231 6.97 5.92 13.55
N ASP A 232 6.51 4.69 13.29
CA ASP A 232 6.81 3.97 12.06
C ASP A 232 6.27 4.70 10.82
N ILE A 233 7.10 4.74 9.78
CA ILE A 233 6.78 5.34 8.48
C ILE A 233 6.22 4.26 7.56
N VAL A 234 5.19 4.60 6.79
CA VAL A 234 4.60 3.69 5.80
C VAL A 234 4.54 4.37 4.44
N THR A 235 5.16 3.76 3.44
CA THR A 235 5.05 4.21 2.06
C THR A 235 4.45 3.14 1.18
N SER A 236 3.49 3.54 0.36
CA SER A 236 2.90 2.76 -0.70
C SER A 236 3.41 3.30 -2.04
N VAL A 237 3.80 2.38 -2.93
CA VAL A 237 4.50 2.71 -4.17
C VAL A 237 3.87 1.95 -5.31
N PHE A 238 3.40 2.70 -6.31
CA PHE A 238 2.88 2.19 -7.57
C PHE A 238 2.70 3.36 -8.55
N VAL A 239 2.58 3.04 -9.84
CA VAL A 239 2.11 3.98 -10.85
C VAL A 239 0.59 4.09 -10.73
N ALA A 240 0.11 5.22 -10.25
CA ALA A 240 -1.32 5.52 -10.25
C ALA A 240 -1.75 5.86 -11.69
N ASP A 241 -2.28 4.86 -12.40
CA ASP A 241 -2.78 5.01 -13.76
C ASP A 241 -4.23 5.52 -13.74
N GLU A 242 -4.41 6.84 -13.88
CA GLU A 242 -5.74 7.46 -13.85
C GLU A 242 -6.60 7.06 -15.06
N ASN A 243 -6.01 6.52 -16.14
CA ASN A 243 -6.80 5.99 -17.24
C ASN A 243 -7.63 4.76 -16.83
N GLN A 244 -7.20 4.05 -15.76
CA GLN A 244 -7.91 2.91 -15.19
C GLN A 244 -8.85 3.31 -14.05
N SER A 245 -8.81 4.57 -13.62
CA SER A 245 -9.66 5.06 -12.53
C SER A 245 -11.13 5.10 -12.97
N PRO A 246 -12.08 4.61 -12.16
CA PRO A 246 -13.50 4.75 -12.44
C PRO A 246 -13.98 6.22 -12.42
N TYR A 247 -13.13 7.16 -11.98
CA TYR A 247 -13.42 8.59 -11.95
C TYR A 247 -12.79 9.37 -13.11
N PHE A 248 -12.18 8.69 -14.08
CA PHE A 248 -11.49 9.36 -15.19
C PHE A 248 -12.43 10.23 -16.02
N ASP A 249 -13.59 9.70 -16.44
CA ASP A 249 -14.58 10.47 -17.23
C ASP A 249 -15.15 11.67 -16.46
N ARG A 250 -15.37 11.52 -15.15
CA ARG A 250 -15.78 12.63 -14.28
C ARG A 250 -14.68 13.69 -14.19
N THR A 251 -13.43 13.26 -14.09
CA THR A 251 -12.27 14.15 -14.07
C THR A 251 -12.14 14.93 -15.37
N LEU A 252 -12.21 14.25 -16.51
CA LEU A 252 -12.21 14.85 -17.84
C LEU A 252 -13.29 15.92 -17.97
N SER A 253 -14.55 15.56 -17.70
CA SER A 253 -15.70 16.45 -17.89
C SER A 253 -15.75 17.64 -16.93
N THR A 254 -15.17 17.51 -15.74
CA THR A 254 -15.25 18.56 -14.71
C THR A 254 -14.05 19.50 -14.72
N LEU A 255 -12.86 18.98 -15.01
CA LEU A 255 -11.61 19.73 -14.83
C LEU A 255 -10.99 20.22 -16.14
N ASP A 256 -11.50 19.81 -17.31
CA ASP A 256 -11.06 20.37 -18.59
C ASP A 256 -12.21 20.51 -19.59
N THR A 257 -12.23 21.61 -20.32
CA THR A 257 -13.26 21.92 -21.31
C THR A 257 -12.80 21.65 -22.74
N ASP A 258 -11.51 21.38 -22.96
CA ASP A 258 -10.91 21.19 -24.29
C ASP A 258 -10.42 19.74 -24.49
N ILE A 259 -11.38 18.81 -24.38
CA ILE A 259 -11.12 17.36 -24.50
C ILE A 259 -10.59 16.99 -25.90
N GLU A 260 -11.01 17.72 -26.94
CA GLU A 260 -10.55 17.48 -28.32
C GLU A 260 -9.05 17.71 -28.45
N THR A 261 -8.54 18.79 -27.86
CA THR A 261 -7.10 19.08 -27.87
C THR A 261 -6.31 18.06 -27.06
N LEU A 262 -6.80 17.66 -25.89
CA LEU A 262 -6.16 16.62 -25.07
C LEU A 262 -6.00 15.30 -25.85
N ARG A 263 -6.98 14.94 -26.68
CA ARG A 263 -7.02 13.66 -27.39
C ARG A 263 -6.34 13.68 -28.76
N GLN A 264 -5.70 14.79 -29.17
CA GLN A 264 -4.97 14.85 -30.44
C GLN A 264 -3.82 13.84 -30.52
N ASN A 265 -3.13 13.59 -29.40
CA ASN A 265 -2.14 12.53 -29.27
C ASN A 265 -2.53 11.57 -28.14
N VAL A 266 -3.28 10.53 -28.47
CA VAL A 266 -3.83 9.56 -27.50
C VAL A 266 -2.74 8.88 -26.68
N THR A 267 -1.58 8.57 -27.27
CA THR A 267 -0.49 7.88 -26.57
C THR A 267 0.16 8.77 -25.52
N GLU A 268 0.48 10.01 -25.89
CA GLU A 268 1.07 10.99 -24.97
C GLU A 268 0.07 11.41 -23.89
N PHE A 269 -1.21 11.55 -24.24
CA PHE A 269 -2.27 11.82 -23.28
C PHE A 269 -2.45 10.68 -22.28
N TYR A 270 -2.44 9.42 -22.75
CA TYR A 270 -2.50 8.26 -21.86
C TYR A 270 -1.34 8.27 -20.85
N ALA A 271 -0.11 8.46 -21.34
CA ALA A 271 1.08 8.52 -20.50
C ALA A 271 1.06 9.72 -19.53
N ALA A 272 0.47 10.86 -19.93
CA ALA A 272 0.31 12.03 -19.06
C ALA A 272 -0.63 11.82 -17.86
N ASN A 273 -1.46 10.78 -17.90
CA ASN A 273 -2.38 10.41 -16.82
C ASN A 273 -1.81 9.30 -15.92
N GLN A 274 -0.56 8.90 -16.13
CA GLN A 274 0.15 7.96 -15.25
C GLN A 274 0.97 8.75 -14.23
N PHE A 275 0.87 8.37 -12.97
CA PHE A 275 1.58 9.04 -11.87
C PHE A 275 2.42 8.03 -11.10
N PRO A 276 3.70 7.87 -11.44
CA PRO A 276 4.64 7.16 -10.62
C PRO A 276 4.72 7.84 -9.24
N SER A 277 4.09 7.26 -8.21
CA SER A 277 3.81 7.97 -6.96
C SER A 277 4.20 7.20 -5.71
N ILE A 278 4.61 7.95 -4.68
CA ILE A 278 4.78 7.45 -3.31
C ILE A 278 3.63 8.05 -2.50
N ASN A 279 2.76 7.20 -1.93
CA ASN A 279 1.56 7.62 -1.20
C ASN A 279 0.63 8.55 -2.02
N GLY A 280 0.62 8.41 -3.34
CA GLY A 280 -0.11 9.31 -4.24
C GLY A 280 0.53 10.69 -4.42
N LEU A 281 1.79 10.87 -4.05
CA LEU A 281 2.55 12.11 -4.23
C LEU A 281 3.68 11.91 -5.26
N ILE A 282 3.92 12.92 -6.10
CA ILE A 282 5.02 12.95 -7.08
C ILE A 282 6.06 14.03 -6.70
N SER A 283 7.35 13.70 -6.84
CA SER A 283 8.49 14.60 -6.57
C SER A 283 8.30 15.48 -5.31
N SER A 284 8.04 14.84 -4.18
CA SER A 284 7.51 15.48 -2.97
C SER A 284 8.53 15.62 -1.83
N SER A 285 8.33 16.61 -0.95
CA SER A 285 9.15 16.82 0.26
C SER A 285 8.28 17.20 1.45
N PRO A 286 7.45 16.27 1.94
CA PRO A 286 6.59 16.52 3.10
C PRO A 286 7.43 16.84 4.34
N LYS A 287 7.23 18.02 4.92
CA LYS A 287 8.06 18.54 6.03
C LYS A 287 7.94 17.73 7.32
N ASP A 288 6.85 16.99 7.46
CA ASP A 288 6.58 16.12 8.61
C ASP A 288 7.09 14.68 8.43
N LEU A 289 7.75 14.37 7.31
CA LEU A 289 8.46 13.09 7.13
C LEU A 289 9.84 13.15 7.80
N ILE A 290 9.84 12.78 9.07
CA ILE A 290 11.03 12.80 9.93
C ILE A 290 11.35 11.38 10.38
N ILE A 291 12.57 10.91 10.09
CA ILE A 291 13.06 9.62 10.59
C ILE A 291 13.76 9.83 11.92
N LYS A 292 13.19 9.23 12.96
CA LYS A 292 13.80 9.15 14.29
C LYS A 292 14.64 7.88 14.45
N PRO A 293 15.63 7.85 15.33
CA PRO A 293 16.32 6.61 15.69
C PRO A 293 15.33 5.51 16.12
N GLY A 294 15.45 4.33 15.51
CA GLY A 294 14.59 3.17 15.83
C GLY A 294 13.26 3.12 15.06
N THR A 295 13.01 4.07 14.15
CA THR A 295 11.84 4.05 13.25
C THR A 295 11.92 2.87 12.29
N THR A 296 10.85 2.08 12.18
CA THR A 296 10.72 1.08 11.10
C THR A 296 10.11 1.76 9.88
N TRP A 297 10.68 1.51 8.70
CA TRP A 297 10.12 1.94 7.43
C TRP A 297 9.41 0.76 6.76
N HIS A 298 8.09 0.86 6.67
CA HIS A 298 7.25 -0.10 5.98
C HIS A 298 7.00 0.32 4.54
N LEU A 299 7.17 -0.61 3.60
CA LEU A 299 7.04 -0.38 2.18
C LEU A 299 6.03 -1.36 1.58
N ILE A 300 5.03 -0.82 0.91
CA ILE A 300 3.96 -1.55 0.24
C ILE A 300 4.05 -1.30 -1.26
N GLY A 301 4.13 -2.35 -2.06
CA GLY A 301 4.01 -2.29 -3.52
C GLY A 301 2.59 -2.59 -3.97
N TRP A 302 2.01 -1.75 -4.81
CA TRP A 302 0.76 -2.05 -5.52
C TRP A 302 0.95 -1.96 -7.04
N GLY A 303 -0.13 -2.08 -7.79
CA GLY A 303 -0.15 -1.89 -9.23
C GLY A 303 -0.09 -3.20 -10.02
N THR A 304 0.58 -3.14 -11.16
CA THR A 304 0.64 -4.17 -12.20
C THR A 304 2.06 -4.69 -12.39
N TYR A 305 2.27 -5.67 -13.27
CA TYR A 305 3.63 -6.16 -13.54
C TYR A 305 4.59 -5.09 -14.13
N TRP A 306 4.06 -3.98 -14.66
CA TRP A 306 4.88 -2.83 -15.07
C TRP A 306 5.49 -2.09 -13.87
N ASP A 307 4.95 -2.32 -12.67
CA ASP A 307 5.39 -1.76 -11.39
C ASP A 307 6.46 -2.63 -10.70
N MET A 308 7.25 -3.36 -11.47
CA MET A 308 8.48 -3.97 -10.96
C MET A 308 9.56 -2.92 -10.78
N GLN A 309 9.92 -2.62 -9.54
CA GLN A 309 10.73 -1.45 -9.23
C GLN A 309 11.86 -1.77 -8.27
N LYS A 310 12.99 -1.06 -8.40
CA LYS A 310 14.05 -1.05 -7.41
C LYS A 310 14.04 0.28 -6.68
N MET A 311 13.89 0.22 -5.36
CA MET A 311 13.85 1.39 -4.50
C MET A 311 15.18 1.56 -3.79
N TYR A 312 15.67 2.79 -3.77
CA TYR A 312 16.93 3.18 -3.16
C TYR A 312 16.70 4.29 -2.13
N TRP A 313 17.58 4.35 -1.14
CA TRP A 313 17.64 5.44 -0.16
C TRP A 313 19.01 6.11 -0.29
N GLN A 314 19.03 7.37 -0.70
CA GLN A 314 20.27 8.12 -0.83
C GLN A 314 20.88 8.41 0.53
N ASP A 315 22.20 8.30 0.62
CA ASP A 315 22.99 8.60 1.81
C ASP A 315 22.45 7.94 3.10
N SER A 316 21.94 6.72 2.97
CA SER A 316 21.33 5.96 4.07
C SER A 316 21.77 4.50 4.03
N GLN A 317 21.90 3.89 5.20
CA GLN A 317 22.04 2.44 5.35
C GLN A 317 20.66 1.81 5.49
N VAL A 318 20.37 0.79 4.69
CA VAL A 318 19.08 0.09 4.71
C VAL A 318 19.32 -1.37 5.06
N LYS A 319 18.51 -1.89 5.98
CA LYS A 319 18.47 -3.31 6.31
C LYS A 319 17.10 -3.91 6.03
N LEU A 320 17.09 -5.02 5.31
CA LEU A 320 15.92 -5.87 5.10
C LEU A 320 16.20 -7.22 5.77
N ASN A 321 15.32 -7.68 6.66
CA ASN A 321 15.47 -8.95 7.40
C ASN A 321 16.82 -9.07 8.14
N GLY A 322 17.35 -7.94 8.62
CA GLY A 322 18.63 -7.85 9.34
C GLY A 322 19.87 -7.76 8.45
N GLU A 323 19.73 -7.95 7.14
CA GLU A 323 20.83 -7.88 6.18
C GLU A 323 20.89 -6.51 5.50
N SER A 324 22.10 -5.97 5.34
CA SER A 324 22.30 -4.71 4.63
C SER A 324 22.01 -4.89 3.15
N VAL A 325 21.19 -4.01 2.59
CA VAL A 325 20.82 -3.99 1.17
C VAL A 325 21.13 -2.62 0.58
N ASP A 326 21.47 -2.58 -0.69
CA ASP A 326 21.64 -1.36 -1.49
C ASP A 326 20.32 -0.89 -2.13
N HIS A 327 19.40 -1.83 -2.38
CA HIS A 327 18.07 -1.57 -2.90
C HIS A 327 17.04 -2.60 -2.42
N VAL A 328 15.76 -2.25 -2.53
CA VAL A 328 14.65 -3.16 -2.31
C VAL A 328 13.85 -3.30 -3.59
N ARG A 329 13.65 -4.53 -4.05
CA ARG A 329 12.80 -4.80 -5.20
C ARG A 329 11.33 -4.88 -4.77
N ILE A 330 10.48 -4.10 -5.42
CA ILE A 330 9.04 -4.05 -5.21
C ILE A 330 8.31 -4.62 -6.41
N MET A 331 7.29 -5.41 -6.12
CA MET A 331 6.35 -6.00 -7.06
C MET A 331 4.92 -5.68 -6.57
N PRO A 332 3.89 -5.86 -7.40
CA PRO A 332 2.50 -5.81 -6.93
C PRO A 332 2.27 -6.71 -5.72
N ALA A 333 1.60 -6.17 -4.70
CA ALA A 333 1.35 -6.81 -3.41
C ALA A 333 2.61 -7.28 -2.67
N SER A 334 3.72 -6.52 -2.78
CA SER A 334 4.91 -6.74 -1.96
C SER A 334 4.82 -5.97 -0.66
N PHE A 335 5.22 -6.59 0.45
CA PHE A 335 5.20 -5.99 1.77
C PHE A 335 6.57 -6.17 2.42
N HIS A 336 7.26 -5.06 2.70
CA HIS A 336 8.59 -5.07 3.29
C HIS A 336 8.64 -4.17 4.51
N SER A 337 9.41 -4.59 5.50
CA SER A 337 9.69 -3.80 6.70
C SER A 337 11.20 -3.67 6.84
N LEU A 338 11.65 -2.42 6.89
CA LEU A 338 13.04 -2.04 6.73
C LEU A 338 13.49 -1.25 7.94
N VAL A 339 14.78 -1.36 8.26
CA VAL A 339 15.44 -0.41 9.16
C VAL A 339 16.28 0.52 8.30
N VAL A 340 15.96 1.81 8.34
CA VAL A 340 16.65 2.85 7.58
C VAL A 340 17.41 3.74 8.56
N THR A 341 18.72 3.83 8.37
CA THR A 341 19.62 4.68 9.17
C THR A 341 20.25 5.72 8.25
N PRO A 342 19.78 6.98 8.27
CA PRO A 342 20.39 8.05 7.48
C PRO A 342 21.81 8.36 7.96
N ASN A 343 22.72 8.74 7.07
CA ASN A 343 24.09 9.10 7.46
C ASN A 343 24.12 10.42 8.28
N ASN A 344 25.05 10.51 9.26
CA ASN A 344 25.09 11.44 10.41
C ASN A 344 25.16 12.96 10.10
N HIS A 345 24.18 13.53 9.43
CA HIS A 345 23.99 14.97 9.35
C HIS A 345 22.57 15.32 9.77
N ALA A 346 22.39 15.66 11.06
CA ALA A 346 21.10 16.07 11.60
C ALA A 346 20.50 17.22 10.77
N ASN A 347 19.18 17.18 10.55
CA ASN A 347 18.44 18.15 9.72
C ASN A 347 18.86 18.18 8.23
N GLN A 348 19.54 17.16 7.71
CA GLN A 348 19.77 17.02 6.27
C GLN A 348 18.57 16.33 5.60
N SER A 349 18.21 16.81 4.41
CA SER A 349 17.23 16.17 3.54
C SER A 349 17.88 15.00 2.79
N HIS A 350 17.25 13.84 2.86
CA HIS A 350 17.63 12.62 2.14
C HIS A 350 16.54 12.26 1.12
N ILE A 351 16.88 11.46 0.11
CA ILE A 351 15.94 11.07 -0.96
C ILE A 351 15.63 9.58 -0.86
N PHE A 352 14.34 9.25 -0.79
CA PHE A 352 13.80 7.90 -0.96
C PHE A 352 13.20 7.74 -2.36
N GLY A 353 13.40 6.57 -2.94
CA GLY A 353 12.67 6.10 -4.13
C GLY A 353 13.25 6.54 -5.45
N THR A 354 14.56 6.73 -5.59
CA THR A 354 15.10 7.02 -6.93
C THR A 354 15.04 5.80 -7.84
N PHE A 355 14.26 5.87 -8.91
CA PHE A 355 14.09 4.78 -9.88
C PHE A 355 15.20 4.77 -10.93
N GLU A 356 15.71 3.59 -11.25
CA GLU A 356 16.64 3.38 -12.38
C GLU A 356 15.96 3.71 -13.72
N SER A 357 14.64 3.56 -13.81
CA SER A 357 13.83 3.79 -15.00
C SER A 357 13.20 5.18 -15.12
N TYR A 358 13.30 6.07 -14.12
CA TYR A 358 12.65 7.40 -14.11
C TYR A 358 13.56 8.53 -13.60
N ASP A 359 14.89 8.41 -13.71
CA ASP A 359 15.86 9.50 -13.43
C ASP A 359 15.57 10.34 -12.14
N GLN A 360 15.17 9.68 -11.05
CA GLN A 360 14.82 10.27 -9.74
C GLN A 360 13.43 10.94 -9.58
N GLU A 361 12.49 10.75 -10.51
CA GLU A 361 11.24 11.53 -10.54
C GLU A 361 10.13 11.05 -9.60
N MET A 362 10.06 9.75 -9.28
CA MET A 362 9.23 9.26 -8.17
C MET A 362 10.05 9.27 -6.87
N SER A 363 10.45 10.44 -6.44
CA SER A 363 11.18 10.64 -5.19
C SER A 363 10.33 11.28 -4.11
N MET A 364 10.66 10.95 -2.86
CA MET A 364 10.18 11.63 -1.67
C MET A 364 11.36 12.00 -0.79
N SER A 365 11.42 13.26 -0.35
CA SER A 365 12.45 13.72 0.58
C SER A 365 12.02 13.53 2.04
N PHE A 366 12.96 13.16 2.89
CA PHE A 366 12.77 13.01 4.34
C PHE A 366 13.91 13.66 5.12
N THR A 367 13.65 14.01 6.38
CA THR A 367 14.65 14.63 7.27
C THR A 367 15.04 13.65 8.39
N ASN A 368 16.30 13.60 8.80
CA ASN A 368 16.69 12.89 10.02
C ASN A 368 16.59 13.82 11.25
N ALA A 369 16.04 13.29 12.34
CA ALA A 369 15.73 14.01 13.58
C ALA A 369 16.97 14.38 14.42
#